data_AF-A0A5J4KW31-F1
#
_entry.id   AF-A0A5J4KW31-F1
#
_cell.length_a   1.000
_cell.length_b   1.000
_cell.length_c   1.000
_cell.angle_alpha   90.00
_cell.angle_beta   90.00
_cell.angle_gamma   90.00
#
_symmetry.space_group_name_H-M   'P 1'
#
loop_
_entity.id
_entity.type
_entity.pdbx_description
1 polymer ?
#
loop_
_entity_poly.entity_id
_entity_poly.type
_entity_poly.pdbx_seq_one_letter_code
_entity_poly.pdbx_strand_id
1 'polypeptide(L)'
;MVIWSDANLQGWSICFVGTGFVNMTSFSVNPFWNWNDQASSYGTGCLDGIFYTNTNGWGQSQPFTMKTTGNFDGYAGHLPNDALSSIYITSDHSPNC
;
A
#
# COMPACT_ATOMS: atom_id res chain seq x y z
N MET A 1 -0.73 7.45 4.89
CA MET A 1 -0.87 6.81 3.57
C MET A 1 -2.27 6.24 3.42
N VAL A 2 -2.86 6.35 2.24
CA VAL A 2 -4.14 5.73 1.90
C VAL A 2 -3.93 4.77 0.73
N ILE A 3 -4.54 3.59 0.83
CA ILE A 3 -4.56 2.56 -0.21
C ILE A 3 -6.02 2.39 -0.66
N TRP A 4 -6.24 2.26 -1.96
CA TRP A 4 -7.55 2.15 -2.58
C TRP A 4 -7.70 0.82 -3.33
N SER A 5 -8.92 0.29 -3.31
CA SER A 5 -9.25 -0.97 -3.98
C SER A 5 -9.30 -0.83 -5.49
N ASP A 6 -9.67 0.35 -5.99
CA ASP A 6 -9.76 0.62 -7.43
C ASP A 6 -8.65 1.59 -7.88
N ALA A 7 -8.36 1.57 -9.18
CA ALA A 7 -7.40 2.48 -9.79
C ALA A 7 -7.86 3.94 -9.67
N ASN A 8 -6.91 4.88 -9.77
CA ASN A 8 -7.14 6.32 -9.77
C ASN A 8 -7.76 6.89 -8.48
N LEU A 9 -7.38 6.33 -7.32
CA LEU A 9 -7.76 6.79 -5.98
C LEU A 9 -9.27 6.66 -5.70
N GLN A 10 -9.88 5.55 -6.15
CA GLN A 10 -11.32 5.30 -6.04
C GLN A 10 -11.64 4.00 -5.29
N GLY A 11 -12.93 3.81 -4.98
CA GLY A 11 -13.40 2.60 -4.32
C GLY A 11 -13.24 2.63 -2.81
N TRP A 12 -13.17 1.44 -2.22
CA TRP A 12 -12.92 1.27 -0.80
C TRP A 12 -11.49 1.69 -0.49
N SER A 13 -11.27 2.23 0.70
CA SER A 13 -9.94 2.69 1.10
C SER A 13 -9.59 2.30 2.53
N ILE A 14 -8.29 2.15 2.78
CA ILE A 14 -7.71 1.95 4.09
C ILE A 14 -6.58 2.96 4.31
N CYS A 15 -6.52 3.53 5.52
CA CYS A 15 -5.53 4.53 5.89
C CYS A 15 -4.55 3.97 6.92
N PHE A 16 -3.27 4.25 6.72
CA PHE A 16 -2.17 3.89 7.60
C PHE A 16 -1.44 5.15 8.08
N VAL A 17 -1.08 5.17 9.36
CA VAL A 17 -0.30 6.22 10.03
C VAL A 17 0.82 5.58 10.85
N GLY A 18 1.90 6.32 11.10
CA GLY A 18 3.06 5.82 11.82
C GLY A 18 3.99 4.94 10.96
N THR A 19 4.90 4.25 11.64
CA THR A 19 5.94 3.41 11.02
C THR A 19 5.78 1.94 11.42
N GLY A 20 6.31 1.02 10.62
CA GLY A 20 6.35 -0.40 10.94
C GLY A 20 5.91 -1.30 9.79
N PHE A 21 5.65 -2.57 10.11
CA PHE A 21 5.24 -3.59 9.14
C PHE A 21 3.74 -3.81 9.18
N VAL A 22 3.13 -3.84 8.00
CA VAL A 22 1.69 -4.02 7.78
C VAL A 22 1.49 -5.24 6.91
N ASN A 23 0.76 -6.23 7.42
CA ASN A 23 0.32 -7.39 6.65
C ASN A 23 -1.13 -7.18 6.20
N MET A 24 -1.37 -7.12 4.90
CA MET A 24 -2.69 -6.77 4.34
C MET A 24 -3.77 -7.80 4.68
N THR A 25 -3.40 -9.07 4.92
CA THR A 25 -4.34 -10.11 5.38
C THR A 25 -4.95 -9.82 6.76
N SER A 26 -4.32 -8.96 7.57
CA SER A 26 -4.81 -8.59 8.91
C SER A 26 -5.99 -7.61 8.87
N PHE A 27 -6.30 -7.06 7.69
CA PHE A 27 -7.35 -6.05 7.51
C PHE A 27 -8.51 -6.67 6.73
N SER A 28 -9.41 -7.33 7.45
CA SER A 28 -10.64 -7.90 6.89
C SER A 28 -11.79 -6.88 6.92
N VAL A 29 -12.54 -6.75 5.83
CA VAL A 29 -13.81 -5.99 5.83
C VAL A 29 -14.97 -6.90 6.22
N ASN A 30 -14.91 -8.18 5.85
CA ASN A 30 -15.84 -9.20 6.27
C ASN A 30 -15.15 -10.58 6.32
N PRO A 31 -15.81 -11.65 6.81
CA PRO A 31 -15.18 -12.97 6.96
C PRO A 31 -14.68 -13.62 5.66
N PHE A 32 -15.11 -13.13 4.50
CA PHE A 32 -14.80 -13.66 3.18
C PHE A 32 -13.94 -12.72 2.34
N TRP A 33 -13.57 -11.55 2.87
CA TRP A 33 -12.83 -10.52 2.14
C TRP A 33 -11.88 -9.74 3.04
N ASN A 34 -10.60 -9.73 2.67
CA ASN A 34 -9.56 -8.93 3.29
C ASN A 34 -8.78 -8.14 2.25
N TRP A 35 -7.92 -7.22 2.70
CA TRP A 35 -7.16 -6.33 1.84
C TRP A 35 -5.98 -6.97 1.09
N ASN A 36 -5.74 -8.28 1.25
CA ASN A 36 -4.68 -8.97 0.53
C ASN A 36 -5.04 -9.06 -0.95
N ASP A 37 -4.12 -8.63 -1.82
CA ASP A 37 -4.29 -8.71 -3.28
C ASP A 37 -5.56 -7.95 -3.74
N GLN A 38 -5.86 -6.81 -3.10
CA GLN A 38 -7.02 -5.97 -3.45
C GLN A 38 -6.63 -4.54 -3.84
N ALA A 39 -5.38 -4.14 -3.66
CA ALA A 39 -4.98 -2.75 -3.85
C ALA A 39 -4.69 -2.45 -5.32
N SER A 40 -5.28 -1.36 -5.82
CA SER A 40 -5.11 -0.89 -7.20
C SER A 40 -4.50 0.50 -7.30
N SER A 41 -4.62 1.33 -6.25
CA SER A 41 -3.95 2.65 -6.21
C SER A 41 -3.57 3.09 -4.81
N TYR A 42 -2.69 4.08 -4.72
CA TYR A 42 -2.10 4.53 -3.46
C TYR A 42 -1.82 6.03 -3.44
N GLY A 43 -1.69 6.54 -2.22
CA GLY A 43 -1.35 7.91 -1.90
C GLY A 43 -0.58 7.93 -0.60
N THR A 44 0.72 8.22 -0.67
CA THR A 44 1.65 7.99 0.45
C THR A 44 1.51 9.02 1.56
N GLY A 45 1.05 10.23 1.22
CA GLY A 45 0.93 11.33 2.17
C GLY A 45 2.31 11.70 2.72
N CYS A 46 2.52 11.58 4.02
CA CYS A 46 3.79 11.95 4.67
C CYS A 46 4.70 10.76 4.97
N LEU A 47 4.44 9.61 4.37
CA LEU A 47 5.14 8.37 4.67
C LEU A 47 6.08 7.95 3.54
N ASP A 48 7.22 7.37 3.90
CA ASP A 48 8.07 6.60 2.97
C ASP A 48 8.05 5.12 3.36
N GLY A 49 8.40 4.27 2.40
CA GLY A 49 8.48 2.85 2.66
C GLY A 49 8.56 2.01 1.40
N ILE A 50 8.13 0.75 1.53
CA ILE A 50 8.19 -0.24 0.47
C ILE A 50 6.90 -1.07 0.48
N PHE A 51 6.30 -1.22 -0.70
CA PHE A 51 5.21 -2.15 -0.98
C PHE A 51 5.77 -3.51 -1.38
N TYR A 52 5.10 -4.61 -0.98
CA TYR A 52 5.52 -5.98 -1.30
C TYR A 52 4.35 -6.86 -1.76
N THR A 53 4.65 -7.78 -2.67
CA THR A 53 3.67 -8.77 -3.16
C THR A 53 3.52 -10.01 -2.29
N ASN A 54 4.34 -10.16 -1.25
CA ASN A 54 4.20 -11.22 -0.26
C ASN A 54 3.81 -10.66 1.10
N THR A 55 3.10 -11.45 1.91
CA THR A 55 2.60 -11.07 3.23
C THR A 55 3.68 -10.86 4.30
N ASN A 56 4.91 -11.30 4.05
CA ASN A 56 6.02 -11.23 5.01
C ASN A 56 7.10 -10.19 4.67
N GLY A 57 6.89 -9.32 3.67
CA GLY A 57 7.87 -8.31 3.22
C GLY A 57 8.91 -8.83 2.23
N TRP A 58 8.53 -9.80 1.39
CA TRP A 58 9.40 -10.44 0.39
C TRP A 58 8.77 -10.34 -1.01
N GLY A 59 9.46 -10.87 -2.02
CA GLY A 59 8.96 -10.94 -3.39
C GLY A 59 9.23 -9.66 -4.18
N GLN A 60 8.36 -9.37 -5.16
CA GLN A 60 8.45 -8.12 -5.90
C GLN A 60 8.15 -6.97 -4.94
N SER A 61 8.92 -5.89 -5.07
CA SER A 61 8.78 -4.72 -4.23
C SER A 61 8.78 -3.43 -5.04
N GLN A 62 8.09 -2.42 -4.50
CA GLN A 62 8.04 -1.08 -5.05
C GLN A 62 8.31 -0.09 -3.92
N PRO A 63 9.45 0.63 -3.93
CA PRO A 63 9.68 1.70 -2.97
C PRO A 63 8.70 2.85 -3.24
N PHE A 64 8.33 3.56 -2.19
CA PHE A 64 7.53 4.76 -2.28
C PHE A 64 8.09 5.85 -1.36
N THR A 65 7.88 7.10 -1.75
CA THR A 65 8.27 8.28 -0.98
C THR A 65 7.05 9.14 -0.66
N MET A 66 7.18 10.03 0.31
CA MET A 66 6.13 10.97 0.68
C MET A 66 5.67 11.83 -0.51
N LYS A 67 4.41 12.26 -0.44
CA LYS A 67 3.72 13.14 -1.41
C LYS A 67 3.64 12.53 -2.81
N THR A 68 3.60 11.21 -2.90
CA THR A 68 3.38 10.48 -4.15
C THR A 68 2.00 9.85 -4.19
N THR A 69 1.43 9.79 -5.38
CA THR A 69 0.19 9.07 -5.70
C THR A 69 0.41 8.29 -6.97
N GLY A 70 -0.19 7.12 -7.09
CA GLY A 70 -0.05 6.30 -8.29
C GLY A 70 -0.98 5.10 -8.31
N ASN A 71 -0.90 4.36 -9.42
CA ASN A 71 -1.59 3.09 -9.60
C ASN A 71 -0.60 1.93 -9.46
N PHE A 72 -1.10 0.78 -9.04
CA PHE A 72 -0.41 -0.50 -9.17
C PHE A 72 -0.73 -1.05 -10.56
N ASP A 73 0.10 -0.73 -11.55
CA ASP A 73 -0.14 -1.06 -12.97
C ASP A 73 0.78 -2.16 -13.52
N GLY A 74 1.73 -2.64 -12.72
CA GLY A 74 2.70 -3.65 -13.12
C GLY A 74 3.74 -3.17 -14.14
N TYR A 75 3.81 -1.86 -14.43
CA TYR A 75 4.73 -1.29 -15.41
C TYR A 75 5.86 -0.50 -14.73
N ALA A 76 7.01 -0.39 -15.40
CA ALA A 76 8.16 0.42 -14.96
C ALA A 76 8.60 0.21 -13.49
N GLY A 77 8.48 -1.01 -12.97
CA GLY A 77 8.88 -1.34 -11.59
C GLY A 77 7.77 -1.12 -10.55
N HIS A 78 6.55 -0.75 -10.97
CA HIS A 78 5.39 -0.77 -10.11
C HIS A 78 4.90 -2.20 -9.85
N LEU A 79 4.25 -2.42 -8.71
CA LEU A 79 3.55 -3.67 -8.43
C LEU A 79 2.35 -3.84 -9.38
N PRO A 80 2.00 -5.08 -9.75
CA PRO A 80 0.76 -5.36 -10.48
C PRO A 80 -0.48 -4.94 -9.68
N ASN A 81 -1.56 -4.68 -10.42
CA ASN A 81 -2.89 -4.48 -9.84
C ASN A 81 -3.27 -5.69 -8.98
N ASP A 82 -3.91 -5.44 -7.83
CA ASP A 82 -4.39 -6.51 -6.95
C ASP A 82 -3.28 -7.47 -6.51
N ALA A 83 -2.05 -6.98 -6.32
CA ALA A 83 -0.92 -7.81 -5.89
C ALA A 83 -0.29 -7.37 -4.56
N LEU A 84 -0.78 -6.29 -3.93
CA LEU A 84 -0.23 -5.81 -2.66
C LEU A 84 -0.63 -6.75 -1.50
N SER A 85 0.37 -7.28 -0.80
CA SER A 85 0.17 -8.20 0.31
C SER A 85 0.81 -7.73 1.63
N SER A 86 1.87 -6.89 1.58
CA SER A 86 2.39 -6.21 2.77
C SER A 86 3.06 -4.89 2.47
N ILE A 87 3.26 -4.08 3.52
CA ILE A 87 3.87 -2.77 3.45
C ILE A 87 4.87 -2.65 4.60
N TYR A 88 6.06 -2.12 4.32
CA TYR A 88 6.99 -1.68 5.35
C TYR A 88 7.14 -0.17 5.30
N ILE A 89 6.65 0.52 6.32
CA ILE A 89 6.69 1.98 6.44
C ILE A 89 7.94 2.35 7.25
N THR A 90 8.89 3.00 6.61
CA THR A 90 10.22 3.29 7.17
C THR A 90 10.27 4.60 7.95
N SER A 91 9.47 5.58 7.54
CA SER A 91 9.49 6.95 8.08
C SER A 91 8.12 7.60 7.99
N ASP A 92 7.83 8.43 8.99
CA ASP A 92 6.64 9.29 9.05
C ASP A 92 7.10 10.74 9.27
N HIS A 93 6.79 11.62 8.30
CA HIS A 93 7.19 13.02 8.27
C HIS A 93 6.08 13.99 8.69
N SER A 94 5.05 13.52 9.39
CA SER A 94 3.86 14.31 9.73
C SER A 94 4.06 15.66 10.46
N PRO A 95 5.19 16.02 11.11
CA PRO A 95 5.37 17.41 11.57
C PRO A 95 5.87 18.38 10.48
N ASN A 96 6.38 17.89 9.35
CA ASN A 96 7.01 18.69 8.28
C ASN A 96 6.33 18.52 6.91
N CYS A 97 5.12 18.01 6.94
CA CYS A 97 4.30 17.63 5.81
C CYS A 97 2.86 18.08 6.12
#